data_AF-A0A965VN66-F1
#
_entry.id   AF-A0A965VN66-F1
#
_cell.length_a   1.000
_cell.length_b   1.000
_cell.length_c   1.000
_cell.angle_alpha   90.00
_cell.angle_beta   90.00
_cell.angle_gamma   90.00
#
_symmetry.space_group_name_H-M   'P 1'
#
loop_
_entity.id
_entity.type
_entity.pdbx_description
1 polymer ?
#
loop_
_entity_poly.entity_id
_entity_poly.type
_entity_poly.pdbx_seq_one_letter_code
_entity_poly.pdbx_strand_id
1 'polypeptide(L)'
;MPGLLPEIDPDGLLEFSVVYTDRALNHMSQRFQGVMKDISKILKEVYQAHSTVLVPGSGTFGMESVARQFATGKKVLVIRNGWFSYRWTQIFDMGHIPSESIVLKAKPLTNDKQS
;
A
#
# COMPACT_ATOMS: atom_id res chain seq x y z
N MET A 1 5.73 11.05 -35.84
CA MET A 1 7.07 11.08 -35.21
C MET A 1 7.04 10.04 -34.11
N PRO A 2 7.96 9.08 -34.03
CA PRO A 2 8.11 8.25 -32.84
C PRO A 2 8.66 9.11 -31.67
N GLY A 3 8.45 8.69 -30.42
CA GLY A 3 9.06 9.35 -29.25
C GLY A 3 10.60 9.36 -29.33
N LEU A 4 11.28 10.21 -28.57
CA LEU A 4 12.76 10.30 -28.64
C LEU A 4 13.39 8.99 -28.13
N LEU A 5 12.70 8.28 -27.25
CA LEU A 5 13.08 6.96 -26.74
C LEU A 5 12.04 5.90 -27.13
N PRO A 6 12.36 4.95 -28.02
CA PRO A 6 11.39 3.99 -28.54
C PRO A 6 11.11 2.81 -27.60
N GLU A 7 11.85 2.67 -26.51
CA GLU A 7 11.87 1.45 -25.67
C GLU A 7 10.79 1.40 -24.57
N ILE A 8 10.31 2.55 -24.12
CA ILE A 8 9.42 2.65 -22.96
C ILE A 8 7.98 2.25 -23.29
N ASP A 9 7.43 2.75 -24.40
CA ASP A 9 6.10 2.36 -24.91
C ASP A 9 6.13 2.34 -26.45
N PRO A 10 6.75 1.30 -27.07
CA PRO A 10 7.06 1.30 -28.51
C PRO A 10 5.83 1.45 -29.42
N ASP A 11 4.71 0.86 -29.00
CA ASP A 11 3.42 0.88 -29.71
C ASP A 11 2.45 1.92 -29.11
N GLY A 12 2.96 2.78 -28.23
CA GLY A 12 2.20 3.80 -27.50
C GLY A 12 1.89 5.05 -28.32
N LEU A 13 1.12 5.96 -27.71
CA LEU A 13 0.90 7.30 -28.25
C LEU A 13 2.12 8.19 -28.00
N LEU A 14 2.24 9.28 -28.75
CA LEU A 14 3.24 10.30 -28.45
C LEU A 14 2.96 10.96 -27.10
N GLU A 15 4.02 11.08 -26.29
CA GLU A 15 3.93 11.61 -24.94
C GLU A 15 3.90 13.15 -24.94
N PHE A 16 2.69 13.71 -24.87
CA PHE A 16 2.43 15.14 -24.68
C PHE A 16 1.58 15.42 -23.43
N SER A 17 1.46 14.44 -22.52
CA SER A 17 0.76 14.67 -21.26
C SER A 17 1.58 15.58 -20.34
N VAL A 18 0.91 16.14 -19.34
CA VAL A 18 1.53 17.00 -18.33
C VAL A 18 2.13 16.22 -17.16
N VAL A 19 2.03 14.88 -17.18
CA VAL A 19 2.38 14.02 -16.04
C VAL A 19 3.62 13.16 -16.28
N TYR A 20 4.00 12.91 -17.54
CA TYR A 20 5.19 12.14 -17.90
C TYR A 20 5.96 12.78 -19.06
N THR A 21 7.19 12.32 -19.22
CA THR A 21 7.93 12.43 -20.48
C THR A 21 8.15 11.02 -21.03
N ASP A 22 8.70 10.89 -22.24
CA ASP A 22 9.03 9.62 -22.90
C ASP A 22 10.11 8.76 -22.20
N ARG A 23 10.53 9.13 -20.98
CA ARG A 23 11.45 8.36 -20.12
C ARG A 23 10.74 7.45 -19.13
N ALA A 24 9.43 7.59 -18.96
CA ALA A 24 8.64 6.83 -18.02
C ALA A 24 7.37 6.31 -18.68
N LEU A 25 6.93 5.12 -18.27
CA LEU A 25 5.71 4.54 -18.80
C LEU A 25 4.50 5.31 -18.26
N ASN A 26 3.72 5.89 -19.16
CA ASN A 26 2.52 6.65 -18.79
C ASN A 26 1.48 5.74 -18.12
N HIS A 27 0.96 6.13 -16.95
CA HIS A 27 -0.04 5.32 -16.24
C HIS A 27 -1.37 5.15 -16.99
N MET A 28 -1.63 5.99 -18.00
CA MET A 28 -2.81 5.90 -18.86
C MET A 28 -2.60 4.96 -20.05
N SER A 29 -1.37 4.54 -20.34
CA SER A 29 -1.07 3.66 -21.48
C SER A 29 -1.71 2.29 -21.34
N GLN A 30 -1.99 1.62 -22.46
CA GLN A 30 -2.51 0.25 -22.46
C GLN A 30 -1.53 -0.72 -21.78
N ARG A 31 -0.22 -0.50 -21.99
CA ARG A 31 0.83 -1.29 -21.37
C ARG A 31 0.81 -1.19 -19.84
N PHE A 32 0.71 0.02 -19.27
CA PHE A 32 0.62 0.19 -17.82
C PHE A 32 -0.68 -0.36 -17.24
N GLN A 33 -1.80 -0.16 -17.93
CA GLN A 33 -3.08 -0.75 -17.53
C GLN A 33 -3.00 -2.29 -17.45
N GLY A 34 -2.29 -2.93 -18.39
CA GLY A 34 -1.99 -4.37 -18.34
C GLY A 34 -1.23 -4.74 -17.06
N VAL A 35 -0.11 -4.07 -16.79
CA VAL A 35 0.70 -4.29 -15.57
C VAL A 35 -0.15 -4.19 -14.30
N MET A 36 -0.98 -3.16 -14.18
CA MET A 36 -1.82 -2.95 -12.99
C MET A 36 -2.92 -4.02 -12.83
N LYS A 37 -3.50 -4.50 -13.95
CA LYS A 37 -4.46 -5.61 -13.94
C LYS A 37 -3.79 -6.92 -13.51
N ASP A 38 -2.58 -7.18 -13.99
CA ASP A 38 -1.81 -8.37 -13.63
C ASP A 38 -1.41 -8.37 -12.15
N ILE A 39 -0.91 -7.24 -11.63
CA ILE A 39 -0.64 -7.06 -10.20
C ILE A 39 -1.91 -7.33 -9.38
N SER A 40 -3.05 -6.76 -9.78
CA SER A 40 -4.32 -6.99 -9.07
C SER A 40 -4.70 -8.47 -9.06
N LYS A 41 -4.58 -9.16 -10.20
CA LYS A 41 -4.88 -10.58 -10.34
C LYS A 41 -3.99 -11.44 -9.44
N ILE A 42 -2.68 -11.26 -9.54
CA ILE A 42 -1.69 -12.04 -8.77
C ILE A 42 -1.94 -11.87 -7.26
N LEU A 43 -2.12 -10.64 -6.78
CA LEU A 43 -2.35 -10.39 -5.36
C LEU A 43 -3.67 -11.00 -4.86
N LYS A 44 -4.75 -10.91 -5.65
CA LYS A 44 -6.04 -11.53 -5.29
C LYS A 44 -5.92 -13.05 -5.21
N GLU A 45 -5.19 -13.67 -6.13
CA GLU A 45 -4.97 -15.11 -6.15
C GLU A 45 -4.12 -15.59 -4.96
N VAL A 46 -2.96 -14.96 -4.72
CA VAL A 46 -2.04 -15.35 -3.64
C VAL A 46 -2.69 -15.19 -2.26
N TYR A 47 -3.43 -14.11 -2.04
CA TYR A 47 -4.05 -13.82 -0.74
C TYR A 47 -5.51 -14.30 -0.62
N GLN A 48 -6.06 -14.93 -1.66
CA GLN A 48 -7.49 -15.30 -1.73
C GLN A 48 -8.41 -14.11 -1.41
N ALA A 49 -8.03 -12.91 -1.87
CA ALA A 49 -8.70 -11.66 -1.54
C ALA A 49 -9.76 -11.31 -2.59
N HIS A 50 -10.91 -10.78 -2.14
CA HIS A 50 -11.93 -10.23 -3.05
C HIS A 50 -11.41 -8.99 -3.81
N SER A 51 -10.61 -8.15 -3.17
CA SER A 51 -10.16 -6.86 -3.71
C SER A 51 -8.75 -6.52 -3.25
N THR A 52 -8.03 -5.77 -4.09
CA THR A 52 -6.65 -5.34 -3.86
C THR A 52 -6.48 -3.89 -4.32
N VAL A 53 -5.67 -3.14 -3.60
CA VAL A 53 -5.38 -1.73 -3.88
C VAL A 53 -3.87 -1.51 -3.77
N LEU A 54 -3.29 -0.75 -4.69
CA LEU A 54 -1.89 -0.32 -4.63
C LEU A 54 -1.85 1.13 -4.12
N VAL A 55 -1.14 1.35 -3.02
CA VAL A 55 -0.94 2.69 -2.43
C VAL A 55 0.51 3.10 -2.66
N PRO A 56 0.77 4.14 -3.48
CA PRO A 56 2.13 4.64 -3.69
C PRO A 56 2.76 5.14 -2.38
N GLY A 57 4.00 4.73 -2.11
CA GLY A 57 4.71 5.03 -0.87
C GLY A 57 5.45 3.80 -0.35
N SER A 58 5.24 3.47 0.93
CA SER A 58 5.81 2.28 1.57
C SER A 58 4.73 1.51 2.35
N GLY A 59 5.09 0.39 2.98
CA GLY A 59 4.15 -0.37 3.82
C GLY A 59 3.48 0.47 4.91
N THR A 60 4.16 1.48 5.45
CA THR A 60 3.58 2.41 6.45
C THR A 60 2.46 3.27 5.87
N PHE A 61 2.54 3.66 4.59
CA PHE A 61 1.44 4.39 3.92
C PHE A 61 0.21 3.50 3.77
N GLY A 62 0.40 2.20 3.52
CA GLY A 62 -0.68 1.21 3.54
C GLY A 62 -1.36 1.13 4.91
N MET A 63 -0.57 1.07 6.00
CA MET A 63 -1.10 1.08 7.37
C MET A 63 -1.94 2.34 7.64
N GLU A 64 -1.40 3.52 7.33
CA GLU A 64 -2.10 4.78 7.59
C GLU A 64 -3.36 4.95 6.71
N SER A 65 -3.32 4.50 5.46
CA SER A 65 -4.49 4.50 4.58
C SER A 65 -5.65 3.70 5.18
N VAL A 66 -5.36 2.49 5.69
CA VAL A 66 -6.35 1.65 6.37
C VAL A 66 -6.84 2.30 7.66
N ALA A 67 -5.94 2.89 8.46
CA ALA A 67 -6.30 3.60 9.68
C ALA A 67 -7.30 4.72 9.41
N ARG A 68 -6.98 5.61 8.45
CA ARG A 68 -7.85 6.75 8.13
C ARG A 68 -9.18 6.32 7.53
N GLN A 69 -9.21 5.27 6.72
CA GLN A 69 -10.42 4.79 6.08
C GLN A 69 -11.41 4.14 7.07
N PHE A 70 -10.91 3.39 8.05
CA PHE A 70 -11.77 2.52 8.88
C PHE A 70 -11.77 2.84 10.37
N ALA A 71 -10.72 3.46 10.90
CA ALA A 71 -10.58 3.71 12.34
C ALA A 71 -11.02 5.11 12.77
N THR A 72 -11.24 6.05 11.84
CA THR A 72 -11.56 7.45 12.17
C THR A 72 -12.80 7.54 13.08
N GLY A 73 -12.62 8.10 14.27
CA GLY A 73 -13.68 8.25 15.29
C GLY A 73 -14.21 6.92 15.86
N LYS A 74 -13.50 5.81 15.67
CA LYS A 74 -13.86 4.49 16.20
C LYS A 74 -12.97 4.11 17.38
N LYS A 75 -13.48 3.23 18.25
CA LYS A 75 -12.64 2.53 19.23
C LYS A 75 -11.90 1.40 18.52
N VAL A 76 -10.59 1.31 18.74
CA VAL A 76 -9.73 0.29 18.10
C VAL A 76 -8.93 -0.48 19.14
N LEU A 77 -8.68 -1.76 18.86
CA LEU A 77 -7.83 -2.64 19.66
C LEU A 77 -6.54 -2.94 18.89
N VAL A 78 -5.39 -2.70 19.52
CA VAL A 78 -4.07 -3.02 18.97
C VAL A 78 -3.44 -4.15 19.76
N ILE A 79 -3.14 -5.26 19.07
CA ILE A 79 -2.33 -6.35 19.62
C ILE A 79 -0.85 -6.02 19.39
N ARG A 80 -0.11 -5.73 20.46
CA ARG A 80 1.27 -5.23 20.41
C ARG A 80 2.27 -6.33 20.77
N ASN A 81 3.03 -6.77 19.77
CA ASN A 81 4.09 -7.79 19.89
C ASN A 81 5.49 -7.27 19.50
N GLY A 82 5.64 -5.99 19.15
CA GLY A 82 6.93 -5.44 18.77
C GLY A 82 6.83 -4.04 18.16
N TRP A 83 7.89 -3.63 17.47
CA TRP A 83 7.98 -2.27 16.93
C TRP A 83 7.01 -2.01 15.77
N PHE A 84 6.80 -3.01 14.90
CA PHE A 84 5.85 -2.90 13.80
C PHE A 84 4.40 -2.77 14.27
N SER A 85 3.98 -3.52 15.30
CA SER A 85 2.63 -3.37 15.88
C SER A 85 2.50 -2.10 16.72
N TYR A 86 3.59 -1.59 17.30
CA TYR A 86 3.62 -0.26 17.90
C TYR A 86 3.39 0.87 16.88
N ARG A 87 3.79 0.70 15.61
CA ARG A 87 3.55 1.71 14.56
C ARG A 87 2.07 2.10 14.43
N TRP A 88 1.13 1.19 14.67
CA TRP A 88 -0.30 1.52 14.65
C TRP A 88 -0.66 2.67 15.60
N THR A 89 -0.24 2.57 16.86
CA THR A 89 -0.50 3.65 17.83
C THR A 89 0.26 4.93 17.48
N GLN A 90 1.47 4.85 16.92
CA GLN A 90 2.16 6.07 16.46
C GLN A 90 1.37 6.81 15.36
N ILE A 91 0.81 6.06 14.41
CA ILE A 91 -0.04 6.61 13.35
C ILE A 91 -1.32 7.22 13.95
N PHE A 92 -1.97 6.52 14.87
CA PHE A 92 -3.19 6.98 15.54
C PHE A 92 -2.98 8.27 16.33
N ASP A 93 -1.92 8.33 17.13
CA ASP A 93 -1.59 9.46 17.99
C ASP A 93 -1.23 10.69 17.15
N MET A 94 -0.40 10.52 16.11
CA MET A 94 -0.03 11.61 15.22
C MET A 94 -1.22 12.14 14.43
N GLY A 95 -2.07 11.24 13.93
CA GLY A 95 -3.19 11.59 13.07
C GLY A 95 -4.49 11.92 13.81
N HIS A 96 -4.54 11.78 15.14
CA HIS A 96 -5.76 11.87 15.95
C HIS A 96 -6.93 11.07 15.33
N ILE A 97 -6.64 9.82 14.94
CA ILE A 97 -7.53 9.03 14.07
C ILE A 97 -8.68 8.37 14.86
N PRO A 98 -8.43 7.38 15.75
CA PRO A 98 -9.50 6.74 16.51
C PRO A 98 -10.03 7.63 17.63
N SER A 99 -11.26 7.35 18.09
CA SER A 99 -11.79 7.96 19.31
C SER A 99 -11.11 7.43 20.58
N GLU A 100 -10.61 6.19 20.52
CA GLU A 100 -9.90 5.52 21.60
C GLU A 100 -9.04 4.38 21.04
N SER A 101 -7.80 4.23 21.50
CA SER A 101 -6.93 3.09 21.18
C SER A 101 -6.63 2.25 22.41
N ILE A 102 -7.17 1.03 22.45
CA ILE A 102 -6.91 0.04 23.51
C ILE A 102 -5.73 -0.82 23.06
N VAL A 103 -4.75 -1.06 23.94
CA VAL A 103 -3.55 -1.81 23.61
C VAL A 103 -3.44 -3.05 24.49
N LEU A 104 -3.31 -4.22 23.87
CA LEU A 104 -2.97 -5.47 24.55
C LEU A 104 -1.58 -5.92 24.12
N LYS A 105 -0.65 -5.99 25.08
CA LYS A 105 0.71 -6.46 24.82
C LYS A 105 0.73 -7.99 24.82
N ALA A 106 1.23 -8.57 23.74
CA ALA A 106 1.48 -10.00 23.66
C ALA A 106 2.58 -10.39 24.66
N LYS A 107 2.51 -11.63 25.16
CA LYS A 107 3.51 -12.24 26.04
C LYS A 107 3.89 -13.61 25.47
N PRO A 108 5.15 -14.05 25.63
CA PRO A 108 5.54 -15.42 25.30
C PRO A 108 4.67 -16.43 26.05
N LEU A 109 4.29 -17.52 25.39
CA LEU A 109 3.56 -18.63 26.02
C LEU A 109 4.48 -19.56 26.80
N THR A 110 5.73 -19.68 26.36
CA THR A 110 6.79 -20.43 27.06
C THR A 110 8.05 -19.57 27.16
N ASN A 111 8.94 -19.93 28.09
CA ASN A 111 10.23 -19.25 28.29
C ASN A 111 11.32 -19.77 27.33
N ASP A 112 10.96 -20.60 26.36
CA ASP A 112 11.92 -21.16 25.41
C ASP A 112 12.41 -20.08 24.45
N LYS A 113 13.69 -20.13 24.09
CA LYS A 113 14.21 -19.29 23.02
C LYS A 113 13.53 -19.71 21.71
N GLN A 114 12.77 -18.81 21.10
CA GLN A 114 12.38 -18.96 19.69
C GLN A 114 13.66 -18.84 18.86
N SER A 115 13.99 -19.92 18.16
CA SER A 115 15.15 -20.05 17.26
C SER A 115 15.06 -19.12 16.06
#